data_AF-A0A7K4MST8-F1
#
_entry.id   AF-A0A7K4MST8-F1
#
_cell.length_a   1.000
_cell.length_b   1.000
_cell.length_c   1.000
_cell.angle_alpha   90.00
_cell.angle_beta   90.00
_cell.angle_gamma   90.00
#
_symmetry.space_group_name_H-M   'P 1'
#
loop_
_entity.id
_entity.type
_entity.pdbx_description
1 polymer ?
#
loop_
_entity_poly.entity_id
_entity_poly.type
_entity_poly.pdbx_seq_one_letter_code
_entity_poly.pdbx_strand_id
1 'polypeptide(L)' 'MSILQVQTEDPSFVRDIHSKTLLNTDYIALQQHRRERAYFHKQQSDINILKGQVEELTVIREEMLEIKILLKEIISK' A
#
# COMPACT_ATOMS: atom_id res chain seq x y z
N MET A 1 -36.17 28.04 5.74
CA MET A 1 -35.61 26.69 5.83
C MET A 1 -35.49 26.35 7.31
N SER A 2 -36.34 25.47 7.84
CA SER A 2 -36.26 25.02 9.24
C SER A 2 -35.12 24.01 9.38
N ILE A 3 -34.15 24.32 10.24
CA ILE A 3 -33.07 23.38 10.59
C ILE A 3 -33.70 22.34 11.52
N LEU A 4 -33.87 21.11 11.04
CA LEU A 4 -34.38 19.99 11.81
C LEU A 4 -33.27 19.53 12.76
N GLN A 5 -33.43 19.80 14.05
CA GLN A 5 -32.48 19.47 15.10
C GLN A 5 -33.09 18.46 16.07
N VAL A 6 -32.33 17.42 16.42
CA VAL A 6 -32.72 16.36 17.36
C VAL A 6 -31.83 16.47 18.60
N GLN A 7 -32.45 16.50 19.77
CA GLN A 7 -31.75 16.45 21.05
C GLN A 7 -30.98 15.12 21.17
N THR A 8 -29.70 15.17 21.53
CA THR A 8 -28.95 13.94 21.83
C THR A 8 -29.30 13.42 23.23
N GLU A 9 -28.80 12.22 23.57
CA GLU A 9 -28.99 11.61 24.90
C GLU A 9 -28.50 12.51 26.05
N ASP A 10 -27.48 13.34 25.79
CA ASP A 10 -27.07 14.44 26.67
C ASP A 10 -27.85 15.74 26.31
N PRO A 11 -28.59 16.35 27.27
CA PRO A 11 -29.34 17.59 27.06
C PRO A 11 -28.49 18.80 26.66
N SER A 12 -27.18 18.75 26.90
CA SER A 12 -26.26 19.85 26.60
C SER A 12 -25.91 19.95 25.11
N PHE A 13 -26.21 18.91 24.33
CA PHE A 13 -25.85 18.83 22.92
C PHE A 13 -27.09 18.63 22.03
N VAL A 14 -27.07 19.24 20.86
CA VAL A 14 -28.15 19.15 19.87
C VAL A 14 -27.54 18.69 18.54
N ARG A 15 -28.13 17.66 17.92
CA ARG A 15 -27.69 17.11 16.65
C ARG A 15 -28.50 17.70 15.51
N ASP A 16 -27.84 18.36 14.56
CA ASP A 16 -28.46 18.71 13.28
C ASP A 16 -28.66 17.45 12.43
N ILE A 17 -29.91 17.17 12.03
CA ILE A 17 -30.28 15.99 11.23
C ILE A 17 -29.64 16.06 9.83
N HIS A 18 -29.40 17.26 9.32
CA HIS A 18 -28.81 17.49 8.00
C HIS A 18 -27.34 17.90 8.08
N SER A 19 -26.65 17.55 9.17
CA SER A 19 -25.25 17.91 9.38
C SER A 19 -24.35 17.38 8.26
N LYS A 20 -24.16 18.23 7.24
CA LYS A 20 -23.27 17.98 6.10
C LYS A 20 -21.84 17.73 6.56
N THR A 21 -21.48 18.19 7.76
CA THR A 21 -20.16 17.98 8.37
C THR A 21 -19.89 16.51 8.65
N LEU A 22 -20.81 15.78 9.28
CA LEU A 22 -20.61 14.35 9.56
C LEU A 22 -20.52 13.53 8.26
N LEU A 23 -21.42 13.80 7.32
CA LEU A 23 -21.42 13.13 6.03
C LEU A 23 -20.14 13.44 5.22
N ASN A 24 -19.64 14.67 5.29
CA ASN A 24 -18.39 15.04 4.64
C ASN A 24 -17.18 14.41 5.32
N THR A 25 -17.16 14.33 6.65
CA THR A 25 -16.11 13.62 7.40
C THR A 25 -16.06 12.15 7.03
N ASP A 26 -17.22 11.47 6.98
CA ASP A 26 -17.31 10.07 6.56
C ASP A 26 -16.86 9.88 5.11
N TYR A 27 -17.25 10.81 4.22
CA TYR A 27 -16.85 10.80 2.82
C TYR A 27 -15.33 10.96 2.65
N ILE A 28 -14.71 11.89 3.39
CA ILE A 28 -13.26 12.13 3.37
C ILE A 28 -12.53 10.90 3.93
N ALA A 29 -12.99 10.35 5.06
CA ALA A 29 -12.39 9.16 5.66
C ALA A 29 -12.45 7.95 4.71
N LEU A 30 -13.59 7.75 4.04
CA LEU A 30 -13.74 6.69 3.05
C LEU A 30 -12.83 6.90 1.83
N GLN A 31 -12.72 8.14 1.33
CA GLN A 31 -11.84 8.44 0.20
C GLN A 31 -10.37 8.22 0.58
N GLN A 32 -9.97 8.63 1.78
CA GLN A 32 -8.63 8.40 2.31
C GLN A 32 -8.33 6.90 2.41
N HIS A 33 -9.22 6.11 3.02
CA HIS A 33 -9.06 4.66 3.10
C HIS A 33 -8.92 4.01 1.71
N ARG A 34 -9.71 4.46 0.72
CA ARG A 34 -9.59 3.97 -0.67
C ARG A 34 -8.22 4.29 -1.28
N ARG A 35 -7.68 5.49 -1.03
CA ARG A 35 -6.34 5.89 -1.50
C ARG A 35 -5.24 5.08 -0.83
N GLU A 36 -5.31 4.91 0.48
CA GLU A 36 -4.36 4.10 1.25
C GLU A 36 -4.35 2.65 0.75
N ARG A 37 -5.53 2.06 0.54
CA ARG A 37 -5.64 0.71 -0.01
C ARG A 37 -5.00 0.60 -1.40
N ALA A 38 -5.22 1.57 -2.30
CA ALA A 38 -4.58 1.58 -3.61
C ALA A 38 -3.05 1.73 -3.51
N TYR A 39 -2.57 2.55 -2.57
CA TYR A 39 -1.14 2.72 -2.30
C TYR A 39 -0.49 1.40 -1.85
N PHE A 40 -1.09 0.70 -0.88
CA PHE A 40 -0.58 -0.59 -0.41
C PHE A 40 -0.60 -1.67 -1.51
N HIS A 41 -1.65 -1.70 -2.33
CA HIS A 41 -1.67 -2.61 -3.49
C HIS A 41 -0.53 -2.33 -4.47
N LYS A 42 -0.25 -1.05 -4.75
CA LYS A 42 0.88 -0.67 -5.61
C LYS A 42 2.22 -1.10 -4.99
N GLN A 43 2.43 -0.81 -3.71
CA GLN A 43 3.65 -1.23 -3.01
C GLN A 43 3.85 -2.74 -3.04
N GLN A 44 2.78 -3.52 -2.85
CA GLN A 44 2.86 -4.98 -2.93
C GLN A 44 3.27 -5.45 -4.33
N SER A 45 2.75 -4.81 -5.39
CA SER A 45 3.16 -5.08 -6.77
C SER A 45 4.64 -4.77 -6.99
N ASP A 46 5.10 -3.59 -6.53
CA ASP A 46 6.49 -3.17 -6.67
C ASP A 46 7.45 -4.15 -5.95
N ILE A 47 7.08 -4.60 -4.74
CA ILE A 47 7.82 -5.62 -3.98
C ILE A 47 7.91 -6.93 -4.77
N ASN A 48 6.82 -7.37 -5.40
CA ASN A 48 6.82 -8.61 -6.17
C ASN A 48 7.73 -8.52 -7.40
N ILE A 49 7.75 -7.37 -8.08
CA ILE A 49 8.66 -7.12 -9.21
C ILE A 49 10.11 -7.17 -8.74
N LEU A 50 10.44 -6.47 -7.64
CA LEU A 50 11.79 -6.46 -7.07
C LEU A 50 12.26 -7.87 -6.66
N LYS A 51 11.36 -8.69 -6.10
CA LYS A 51 11.67 -10.09 -5.77
C LYS A 51 12.06 -10.89 -7.01
N GLY A 52 11.29 -10.78 -8.09
CA GLY A 52 11.62 -11.44 -9.37
C GLY A 52 12.99 -11.01 -9.91
N GLN A 53 13.29 -9.70 -9.86
CA GLN A 53 14.60 -9.20 -10.29
C GLN A 53 15.76 -9.74 -9.43
N VAL A 54 15.56 -9.89 -8.12
CA VAL A 54 16.58 -10.46 -7.23
C VAL A 54 16.79 -11.96 -7.52
N GLU A 55 15.74 -12.69 -7.83
CA GLU A 55 15.83 -14.10 -8.25
C GLU A 55 16.65 -14.22 -9.54
N GLU A 56 16.36 -13.41 -10.56
CA GLU A 56 17.13 -13.37 -11.81
C GLU A 56 18.61 -13.04 -11.57
N LEU A 57 18.91 -12.04 -10.74
CA LEU A 57 20.29 -11.68 -10.38
C LEU A 57 21.01 -12.80 -9.62
N THR A 58 20.28 -13.61 -8.86
CA THR A 58 20.85 -14.76 -8.14
C THR A 58 21.28 -15.84 -9.12
N VAL A 59 20.46 -16.14 -10.14
CA VAL A 59 20.81 -17.09 -11.21
C VAL A 59 22.07 -16.62 -11.95
N ILE A 60 22.11 -15.35 -12.36
CA ILE A 60 23.29 -14.79 -13.06
C ILE A 60 24.55 -14.90 -12.18
N ARG A 61 24.42 -14.69 -10.86
CA ARG A 61 25.54 -14.84 -9.93
C ARG A 61 26.06 -16.27 -9.89
N GLU A 62 25.18 -17.26 -9.90
CA GLU A 62 25.55 -18.68 -9.93
C GLU A 62 26.28 -19.03 -11.23
N GLU A 63 25.73 -18.64 -12.38
CA GLU A 63 26.37 -18.84 -13.69
C GLU A 63 27.77 -18.19 -13.75
N MET A 64 27.91 -16.98 -13.22
CA MET A 64 29.21 -16.29 -13.16
C MET A 64 30.24 -17.01 -12.26
N LEU A 65 29.79 -17.63 -11.16
CA LEU A 65 30.65 -18.44 -10.31
C LEU A 65 31.10 -19.71 -11.03
N GLU A 66 30.20 -20.35 -11.77
CA GLU A 66 30.52 -21.53 -12.58
C GLU A 66 31.56 -21.19 -13.66
N ILE A 67 31.37 -20.09 -14.42
CA ILE A 67 32.34 -19.60 -15.39
C ILE A 67 33.70 -19.36 -14.71
N LYS A 68 33.72 -18.73 -13.54
CA LYS A 68 34.96 -18.47 -12.78
C LYS A 68 35.68 -19.78 -12.40
N ILE A 69 34.93 -20.81 -12.01
CA ILE A 69 35.50 -22.12 -11.67
C ILE A 69 36.10 -22.77 -12.91
N LEU A 70 35.35 -22.83 -14.02
CA LEU A 70 35.81 -23.39 -15.29
C LEU A 70 37.08 -22.70 -15.79
N LEU A 71 37.15 -21.36 -15.71
CA LEU A 71 38.35 -20.61 -16.07
C LEU A 71 39.56 -20.95 -15.19
N LYS A 72 39.35 -21.17 -13.89
CA LYS A 72 40.43 -21.59 -13.00
C LYS A 72 40.94 -22.99 -13.31
N GLU A 73 40.06 -23.93 -13.66
CA GLU A 73 40.44 -25.29 -14.05
C GLU A 73 41.26 -25.30 -15.35
N ILE A 74 40.97 -24.40 -16.29
CA ILE A 74 41.75 -24.23 -17.52
C ILE A 74 43.15 -23.70 -17.19
N ILE A 75 43.26 -22.72 -16.29
CA ILE A 75 44.55 -22.10 -15.91
C ILE A 75 45.40 -23.04 -15.04
N SER A 76 44.77 -23.91 -14.24
CA SER A 76 45.50 -24.86 -13.37
C SER A 76 45.89 -26.17 -14.07
N LYS A 77 45.55 -26.33 -15.36
CA LYS A 77 46.06 -27.39 -16.25
C LYS A 77 47.32 -26.92 -16.94
#